data_AF-A0A2U3LU36-F1
#
_entry.id   AF-A0A2U3LU36-F1
#
_cell.length_a   1.000
_cell.length_b   1.000
_cell.length_c   1.000
_cell.angle_alpha   90.00
_cell.angle_beta   90.00
_cell.angle_gamma   90.00
#
_symmetry.space_group_name_H-M   'P 1'
#
loop_
_entity.id
_entity.type
_entity.pdbx_description
1 polymer ?
#
loop_
_entity_poly.entity_id
_entity_poly.type
_entity_poly.pdbx_seq_one_letter_code
_entity_poly.pdbx_strand_id
1 'polypeptide(L)'
;MVTHLTDVPIFNCSVFFVGDCDHIEAMDAIYKLRGKRTRCELSAGYDGLVRIINGDVYCWVKDAGRESIMMHEFMHVACSIMEIDGIPQCRETEEVMCYLGGWLKWAMIDKIYKKREKALQRP
;
A
#
# COMPACT_ATOMS: atom_id res chain seq x y z
N MET A 1 -10.30 7.88 -4.14
CA MET A 1 -9.61 8.17 -5.42
C MET A 1 -8.22 7.57 -5.32
N VAL A 2 -7.92 6.55 -6.13
CA VAL A 2 -6.61 5.88 -6.07
C VAL A 2 -5.49 6.84 -6.49
N THR A 3 -4.43 6.89 -5.70
CA THR A 3 -3.32 7.82 -5.84
C THR A 3 -2.02 7.05 -5.95
N HIS A 4 -1.23 7.31 -6.98
CA HIS A 4 0.17 6.88 -7.01
C HIS A 4 0.96 7.63 -5.93
N LEU A 5 1.70 6.90 -5.10
CA LEU A 5 2.52 7.48 -4.05
C LEU A 5 4.00 7.50 -4.41
N THR A 6 4.53 6.37 -4.89
CA THR A 6 5.92 6.23 -5.29
C THR A 6 6.11 5.01 -6.19
N ASP A 7 7.09 5.11 -7.07
CA ASP A 7 7.70 3.94 -7.70
C ASP A 7 8.75 3.37 -6.75
N VAL A 8 8.94 2.06 -6.77
CA VAL A 8 10.00 1.36 -6.04
C VAL A 8 10.92 0.71 -7.08
N PRO A 9 11.90 1.45 -7.62
CA PRO A 9 12.59 1.06 -8.87
C PRO A 9 13.34 -0.26 -8.77
N ILE A 10 13.86 -0.58 -7.58
CA ILE A 10 14.61 -1.83 -7.33
C ILE A 10 13.69 -3.05 -7.50
N PHE A 11 12.41 -2.92 -7.15
CA PHE A 11 11.43 -4.01 -7.15
C PHE A 11 10.47 -3.95 -8.32
N ASN A 12 10.70 -3.05 -9.29
CA ASN A 12 9.87 -2.83 -10.47
C ASN A 12 8.35 -2.78 -10.17
N CYS A 13 8.00 -2.16 -9.04
CA CYS A 13 6.62 -2.04 -8.58
C CYS A 13 6.25 -0.60 -8.25
N SER A 14 4.98 -0.26 -8.35
CA SER A 14 4.43 1.00 -7.85
C SER A 14 3.61 0.78 -6.60
N VAL A 15 3.65 1.75 -5.68
CA VAL A 15 2.79 1.79 -4.51
C VAL A 15 1.71 2.85 -4.69
N PHE A 16 0.46 2.42 -4.54
CA PHE A 16 -0.74 3.25 -4.64
C PHE A 16 -1.45 3.34 -3.30
N PHE A 17 -1.94 4.52 -2.96
CA PHE A 17 -2.85 4.73 -1.83
C PHE A 17 -4.27 4.97 -2.31
N VAL A 18 -5.18 4.14 -1.82
CA VAL A 18 -6.59 4.16 -2.23
C VAL A 18 -7.38 5.20 -1.43
N GLY A 19 -7.09 5.31 -0.13
CA GLY A 19 -7.69 6.30 0.75
C GLY A 19 -7.74 5.90 2.22
N ASP A 20 -8.28 6.82 3.03
CA ASP A 20 -8.77 6.54 4.38
C ASP A 20 -10.17 5.95 4.24
N CYS A 21 -10.24 4.63 4.03
CA CYS A 21 -11.45 3.92 3.65
C CYS A 21 -11.42 2.48 4.16
N ASP A 22 -12.56 1.80 4.12
CA ASP A 22 -12.61 0.37 4.43
C ASP A 22 -12.21 -0.49 3.22
N HIS A 23 -12.15 -1.80 3.45
CA HIS A 23 -11.76 -2.78 2.43
C HIS A 23 -12.74 -2.85 1.26
N ILE A 24 -14.04 -2.60 1.48
CA ILE A 24 -15.06 -2.69 0.43
C ILE A 24 -14.87 -1.52 -0.54
N GLU A 25 -14.77 -0.32 0.01
CA GLU A 25 -14.52 0.91 -0.76
C GLU A 25 -13.19 0.84 -1.50
N ALA A 26 -12.15 0.30 -0.85
CA ALA A 26 -10.84 0.14 -1.47
C ALA A 26 -10.90 -0.82 -2.66
N MET A 27 -11.56 -1.97 -2.48
CA MET A 27 -11.72 -2.97 -3.52
C MET A 27 -12.50 -2.42 -4.72
N ASP A 28 -13.62 -1.74 -4.49
CA ASP A 28 -14.40 -1.11 -5.55
C ASP A 28 -13.57 -0.08 -6.33
N ALA A 29 -12.80 0.77 -5.64
CA ALA A 29 -11.94 1.76 -6.27
C ALA A 29 -10.82 1.12 -7.12
N ILE A 30 -10.19 0.07 -6.61
CA ILE A 30 -9.15 -0.69 -7.33
C ILE A 30 -9.75 -1.39 -8.56
N TYR A 31 -10.91 -2.04 -8.42
CA TYR A 31 -11.62 -2.67 -9.53
C TYR A 31 -11.99 -1.67 -10.62
N LYS A 32 -12.53 -0.49 -10.25
CA LYS A 32 -12.84 0.57 -11.21
C LYS A 32 -11.60 1.07 -11.96
N LEU A 33 -10.45 1.15 -11.29
CA LEU A 33 -9.19 1.56 -11.91
C LEU A 33 -8.65 0.50 -12.89
N ARG A 34 -8.70 -0.78 -12.53
CA ARG A 34 -8.06 -1.87 -13.26
C ARG A 34 -9.02 -2.69 -14.15
N GLY A 35 -10.31 -2.36 -14.13
CA GLY A 35 -11.45 -3.10 -14.66
C GLY A 35 -11.55 -3.32 -16.17
N LYS A 36 -10.43 -3.43 -16.90
CA LYS A 36 -10.41 -3.84 -18.31
C LYS A 36 -9.29 -4.81 -18.71
N ARG A 37 -8.35 -5.21 -17.84
CA ARG A 37 -7.13 -5.92 -18.32
C ARG A 37 -6.58 -7.11 -17.54
N THR A 38 -7.10 -7.56 -16.40
CA THR A 38 -6.36 -8.61 -15.68
C THR A 38 -7.18 -9.60 -14.87
N ARG A 39 -6.79 -10.88 -15.02
CA ARG A 39 -7.09 -12.00 -14.14
C ARG A 39 -6.57 -11.59 -12.76
N CYS A 40 -7.46 -11.09 -11.90
CA CYS A 40 -7.14 -10.91 -10.50
C CYS A 40 -7.03 -12.31 -9.89
N GLU A 41 -5.82 -12.84 -9.75
CA GLU A 41 -5.60 -13.94 -8.81
C GLU A 41 -5.69 -13.32 -7.42
N LEU A 42 -6.87 -13.49 -6.82
CA LEU A 42 -7.20 -12.94 -5.52
C LEU A 42 -6.49 -13.83 -4.48
N SER A 43 -5.26 -13.52 -4.09
CA SER A 43 -4.74 -13.99 -2.80
C SER A 43 -5.49 -13.21 -1.72
N ALA A 44 -6.64 -13.74 -1.31
CA ALA A 44 -7.35 -13.29 -0.13
C ALA A 44 -6.61 -13.79 1.10
N GLY A 45 -5.45 -13.20 1.38
CA GLY A 45 -4.89 -13.18 2.71
C GLY A 45 -5.74 -12.21 3.53
N TYR A 46 -6.23 -12.67 4.68
CA TYR A 46 -7.08 -11.90 5.59
C TYR A 46 -6.31 -10.80 6.35
N ASP A 47 -5.17 -10.37 5.83
CA ASP A 47 -4.20 -9.55 6.54
C ASP A 47 -4.11 -8.17 5.90
N GLY A 48 -4.62 -7.18 6.65
CA GLY A 48 -4.18 -5.80 6.65
C GLY A 48 -4.13 -5.10 5.31
N LEU A 49 -5.21 -4.37 4.97
CA LEU A 49 -5.16 -3.02 4.38
C LEU A 49 -4.25 -2.79 3.13
N VAL A 50 -3.77 -3.86 2.50
CA VAL A 50 -2.79 -3.90 1.41
C VAL A 50 -3.19 -5.00 0.42
N ARG A 51 -2.88 -4.80 -0.86
CA ARG A 51 -3.20 -5.74 -1.93
C ARG A 51 -2.20 -5.65 -3.07
N ILE A 52 -1.79 -6.82 -3.58
CA ILE A 52 -0.93 -6.92 -4.77
C ILE A 52 -1.79 -7.17 -6.00
N ILE A 53 -1.62 -6.37 -7.06
CA ILE A 53 -2.26 -6.58 -8.36
C ILE A 53 -1.28 -6.25 -9.48
N ASN A 54 -0.98 -7.23 -10.33
CA ASN A 54 -0.07 -7.11 -11.47
C ASN A 54 1.34 -6.61 -11.09
N GLY A 55 1.84 -7.02 -9.94
CA GLY A 55 3.13 -6.56 -9.43
C GLY A 55 3.11 -5.16 -8.82
N ASP A 56 1.94 -4.51 -8.71
CA ASP A 56 1.79 -3.24 -7.99
C ASP A 56 1.13 -3.44 -6.63
N VAL A 57 1.49 -2.61 -5.66
CA VAL A 57 0.96 -2.66 -4.29
C VAL A 57 -0.04 -1.53 -4.08
N TYR A 58 -1.23 -1.88 -3.60
CA TYR A 58 -2.31 -0.97 -3.26
C TYR A 58 -2.55 -1.01 -1.76
N CYS A 59 -2.44 0.12 -1.07
CA CYS A 59 -2.77 0.22 0.35
C CYS A 59 -3.94 1.17 0.60
N TRP A 60 -4.72 0.88 1.63
CA TRP A 60 -5.79 1.73 2.16
C TRP A 60 -5.71 1.69 3.67
N VAL A 61 -5.98 2.79 4.37
CA VAL A 61 -5.80 2.82 5.82
C VAL A 61 -6.98 3.45 6.49
N LYS A 62 -7.78 2.67 7.21
CA LYS A 62 -8.80 3.25 8.08
C LYS A 62 -8.10 3.96 9.26
N ASP A 63 -8.49 5.20 9.52
CA ASP A 63 -7.88 6.05 10.55
C ASP A 63 -6.43 6.46 10.26
N ALA A 64 -6.15 6.84 9.00
CA ALA A 64 -4.83 7.31 8.53
C ALA A 64 -4.28 8.54 9.31
N GLY A 65 -5.05 9.13 10.23
CA GLY A 65 -4.60 10.17 11.16
C GLY A 65 -3.68 9.67 12.28
N ARG A 66 -3.58 8.36 12.51
CA ARG A 66 -2.71 7.77 13.55
C ARG A 66 -1.41 7.27 12.94
N GLU A 67 -0.29 7.89 13.31
CA GLU A 67 1.03 7.53 12.78
C GLU A 67 1.38 6.05 13.03
N SER A 68 1.02 5.50 14.19
CA SER A 68 1.28 4.10 14.51
C SER A 68 0.55 3.12 13.58
N ILE A 69 -0.68 3.44 13.18
CA ILE A 69 -1.44 2.64 12.21
C ILE A 69 -0.76 2.76 10.84
N MET A 70 -0.44 3.98 10.40
CA MET A 70 0.26 4.20 9.13
C MET A 70 1.57 3.42 9.04
N MET A 71 2.36 3.40 10.12
CA MET A 71 3.60 2.64 10.17
C MET A 71 3.37 1.14 10.09
N HIS A 72 2.35 0.62 10.79
CA HIS A 72 1.96 -0.79 10.68
C HIS A 72 1.63 -1.16 9.22
N GLU A 73 0.89 -0.30 8.52
CA GLU A 73 0.53 -0.56 7.13
C GLU A 73 1.70 -0.45 6.15
N PHE A 74 2.67 0.44 6.42
CA PHE A 74 3.90 0.46 5.64
C PHE A 74 4.73 -0.81 5.79
N MET A 75 4.65 -1.50 6.92
CA MET A 75 5.29 -2.81 7.07
C MET A 75 4.60 -3.87 6.20
N HIS A 76 3.26 -3.87 6.12
CA HIS A 76 2.53 -4.75 5.19
C HIS A 76 2.85 -4.46 3.73
N VAL A 77 3.01 -3.19 3.36
CA VAL A 77 3.49 -2.80 2.02
C VAL A 77 4.90 -3.31 1.77
N ALA A 78 5.82 -3.18 2.73
CA ALA A 78 7.18 -3.71 2.60
C ALA A 78 7.18 -5.24 2.41
N CYS A 79 6.40 -5.98 3.21
CA CYS A 79 6.22 -7.42 3.07
C CYS A 79 5.68 -7.79 1.68
N SER A 80 4.71 -7.03 1.17
CA SER A 80 4.12 -7.24 -0.15
C SER A 80 5.13 -7.01 -1.28
N ILE A 81 5.99 -5.98 -1.15
CA ILE A 81 7.07 -5.71 -2.11
C ILE A 81 8.07 -6.87 -2.12
N MET A 82 8.46 -7.35 -0.93
CA MET A 82 9.35 -8.51 -0.80
C MET A 82 8.74 -9.78 -1.42
N GLU A 83 7.44 -10.01 -1.20
CA GLU A 83 6.73 -11.16 -1.78
C GLU A 83 6.68 -11.12 -3.32
N ILE A 84 6.45 -9.94 -3.91
CA ILE A 84 6.47 -9.76 -5.38
C ILE A 84 7.81 -10.19 -5.98
N ASP A 85 8.90 -9.94 -5.27
CA ASP A 85 10.27 -10.25 -5.71
C ASP A 85 10.79 -11.62 -5.23
N GLY A 86 9.94 -12.40 -4.55
CA GLY A 86 10.30 -13.72 -4.05
C GLY A 86 11.28 -13.69 -2.87
N ILE A 87 11.40 -12.57 -2.16
CA ILE A 87 12.24 -12.45 -0.97
C ILE A 87 11.47 -13.05 0.23
N PRO A 88 12.03 -14.06 0.91
CA PRO A 88 11.36 -14.67 2.07
C PRO A 88 11.23 -13.66 3.22
N GLN A 89 10.18 -13.77 4.02
CA GLN A 89 9.97 -12.96 5.23
C GLN A 89 10.49 -13.73 6.44
N CYS A 90 11.81 -13.70 6.64
CA CYS A 90 12.48 -14.45 7.71
C CYS A 90 13.56 -13.60 8.39
N ARG A 91 14.21 -14.15 9.41
CA ARG A 91 15.20 -13.43 10.21
C ARG A 91 16.36 -12.88 9.38
N GLU A 92 16.76 -13.62 8.35
CA GLU A 92 17.87 -13.28 7.47
C GLU A 92 17.57 -12.09 6.54
N THR A 93 16.29 -11.78 6.34
CA THR A 93 15.82 -10.70 5.44
C THR A 93 15.09 -9.59 6.20
N GLU A 94 15.06 -9.65 7.54
CA GLU A 94 14.40 -8.66 8.40
C GLU A 94 14.96 -7.25 8.18
N GLU A 95 16.27 -7.13 7.91
CA GLU A 95 16.91 -5.86 7.62
C GLU A 95 16.36 -5.22 6.33
N VAL A 96 16.05 -6.01 5.31
CA VAL A 96 15.43 -5.55 4.06
C VAL A 96 14.04 -4.99 4.34
N MET A 97 13.25 -5.72 5.15
CA MET A 97 11.92 -5.29 5.55
C MET A 97 11.98 -3.97 6.34
N CYS A 98 12.89 -3.85 7.30
CA CYS A 98 13.08 -2.63 8.09
C CYS A 98 13.51 -1.44 7.22
N TYR A 99 14.46 -1.66 6.29
CA TYR A 99 14.91 -0.65 5.36
C TYR A 99 13.76 -0.17 4.45
N LEU A 100 13.00 -1.09 3.88
CA LEU A 100 11.84 -0.78 3.05
C LEU A 100 10.77 -0.02 3.83
N GLY A 101 10.39 -0.49 5.02
CA GLY A 101 9.41 0.18 5.86
C GLY A 101 9.83 1.60 6.24
N GLY A 102 11.09 1.79 6.60
CA GLY A 102 11.67 3.11 6.86
C GLY A 102 11.63 4.02 5.64
N TRP A 103 12.07 3.52 4.48
CA TRP A 103 12.06 4.28 3.23
C TRP A 103 10.64 4.67 2.80
N LEU A 104 9.68 3.75 2.88
CA LEU A 104 8.26 4.00 2.58
C LEU A 104 7.69 5.10 3.47
N LYS A 105 8.01 5.09 4.78
CA LYS A 105 7.65 6.17 5.70
C LYS A 105 8.09 7.52 5.15
N TRP A 106 9.37 7.67 4.86
CA TRP A 106 9.94 8.92 4.35
C TRP A 106 9.34 9.34 3.00
N ALA A 107 9.12 8.39 2.09
CA ALA A 107 8.65 8.68 0.73
C ALA A 107 7.15 9.05 0.65
N MET A 108 6.35 8.59 1.62
CA MET A 108 4.88 8.55 1.49
C MET A 108 4.11 9.32 2.57
N ILE A 109 4.62 9.41 3.81
CA ILE A 109 3.82 9.86 4.95
C ILE A 109 3.25 11.27 4.77
N ASP A 110 4.07 12.23 4.33
CA ASP A 110 3.66 13.60 4.09
C ASP A 110 2.63 13.71 2.95
N LYS A 111 2.76 12.88 1.92
CA LYS A 111 1.83 12.87 0.78
C LYS A 111 0.45 12.39 1.24
N ILE A 112 0.42 11.38 2.10
CA ILE A 112 -0.83 10.83 2.65
C ILE A 112 -1.50 11.85 3.56
N TYR A 113 -0.77 12.46 4.50
CA TYR A 113 -1.34 13.48 5.39
C TYR A 113 -1.89 14.69 4.63
N LYS A 114 -1.13 15.24 3.68
CA LYS A 114 -1.60 16.34 2.82
C LYS A 114 -2.87 16.00 2.05
N LYS A 115 -3.04 14.74 1.62
CA LYS A 115 -4.25 14.31 0.93
C LYS A 115 -5.43 14.13 1.88
N ARG A 116 -5.20 13.59 3.07
CA ARG A 116 -6.22 13.46 4.11
C ARG A 116 -6.77 14.82 4.51
N GLU A 117 -5.90 15.80 4.76
CA GLU A 117 -6.31 17.18 5.07
C GLU A 117 -7.20 17.77 3.97
N LYS A 118 -6.80 17.61 2.70
CA LYS A 118 -7.62 18.07 1.56
C LYS A 118 -8.97 17.35 1.45
N ALA A 119 -9.04 16.07 1.82
CA ALA A 119 -10.28 15.32 1.81
C ALA A 119 -11.24 15.80 2.91
N LEU A 120 -10.72 16.10 4.10
CA LEU A 120 -11.49 16.63 5.24
C LEU A 120 -12.00 18.06 5.01
N GLN A 121 -11.37 18.82 4.11
CA GLN A 121 -11.79 20.18 3.74
C GLN A 121 -12.85 20.23 2.63
N ARG A 122 -13.19 19.09 2.02
CA ARG A 122 -14.27 19.04 1.01
C ARG A 122 -15.61 19.00 1.74
N PRO A 123 -16.55 19.89 1.41
CA PRO A 123 -17.88 19.93 2.01
C PRO A 123 -18.72 18.70 1.68
#